data_AF-A0A246EZ30-F1
#
_entry.id   AF-A0A246EZ30-F1
#
_cell.length_a   1.000
_cell.length_b   1.000
_cell.length_c   1.000
_cell.angle_alpha   90.00
_cell.angle_beta   90.00
_cell.angle_gamma   90.00
#
_symmetry.space_group_name_H-M   'P 1'
#
loop_
_entity.id
_entity.type
_entity.pdbx_description
1 polymer ?
#
loop_
_entity_poly.entity_id
_entity_poly.type
_entity_poly.pdbx_seq_one_letter_code
_entity_poly.pdbx_strand_id
1 'polypeptide(L)'
;MKNVLLGLLSIISPLIILATLGIMQGAWFDIEEFVERGDAEVYRPTIVQYLLYYLTSITLFVFSWLLLKYEYKKTSNIFCRIVYAALLVLDIGIILVCSFSI
;
A
#
# COMPACT_ATOMS: atom_id res chain seq x y z
N MET A 1 1.13 -21.75 14.57
CA MET A 1 1.25 -20.27 14.63
C MET A 1 1.49 -19.63 13.27
N LYS A 2 2.50 -20.06 12.49
CA LYS A 2 2.85 -19.46 11.18
C LYS A 2 1.67 -19.31 10.19
N ASN A 3 0.80 -20.32 10.10
CA ASN A 3 -0.36 -20.29 9.20
C ASN A 3 -1.49 -19.36 9.65
N VAL A 4 -1.60 -19.10 10.95
CA VAL A 4 -2.58 -18.15 11.51
C VAL A 4 -2.08 -16.72 11.29
N LEU A 5 -0.76 -16.52 11.47
CA LEU A 5 -0.12 -15.23 11.24
C LEU A 5 -0.25 -14.76 9.79
N LEU A 6 -0.01 -15.63 8.81
CA LEU A 6 -0.16 -15.28 7.38
C LEU A 6 -1.61 -14.97 7.00
N GLY A 7 -2.57 -15.72 7.55
CA GLY A 7 -3.99 -15.44 7.37
C GLY A 7 -4.39 -14.08 7.94
N LEU A 8 -3.92 -13.76 9.15
CA LEU A 8 -4.14 -12.44 9.76
C LEU A 8 -3.50 -11.33 8.92
N LEU A 9 -2.25 -11.52 8.51
CA LEU A 9 -1.51 -10.56 7.69
C LEU A 9 -2.22 -10.26 6.36
N SER A 10 -2.86 -11.28 5.77
CA SER A 10 -3.63 -11.14 4.53
C SER A 10 -4.89 -10.29 4.72
N ILE A 11 -5.53 -10.37 5.88
CA ILE A 11 -6.75 -9.60 6.18
C ILE A 11 -6.40 -8.13 6.46
N ILE A 12 -5.27 -7.88 7.12
CA ILE A 12 -4.83 -6.53 7.47
C ILE A 12 -3.95 -5.88 6.38
N SER A 13 -3.60 -6.59 5.30
CA SER A 13 -2.75 -6.06 4.23
C SER A 13 -3.27 -4.74 3.63
N PRO A 14 -4.58 -4.53 3.41
CA PRO A 14 -5.06 -3.27 2.86
C PRO A 14 -4.75 -2.09 3.79
N LEU A 15 -4.88 -2.29 5.10
CA LEU A 15 -4.59 -1.27 6.11
C LEU A 15 -3.09 -0.96 6.19
N ILE A 16 -2.24 -1.98 6.10
CA ILE A 16 -0.78 -1.81 6.11
C ILE A 16 -0.34 -1.00 4.88
N ILE A 17 -0.86 -1.35 3.70
CA ILE A 17 -0.57 -0.63 2.45
C ILE A 17 -1.01 0.82 2.56
N LEU A 18 -2.27 1.05 2.95
CA LEU A 18 -2.83 2.39 3.09
C LEU A 18 -2.04 3.25 4.07
N ALA A 19 -1.71 2.70 5.25
CA ALA A 19 -0.93 3.42 6.26
C ALA A 19 0.48 3.75 5.76
N THR A 20 1.15 2.79 5.12
CA THR A 20 2.53 3.00 4.62
C THR A 20 2.57 4.07 3.55
N LEU A 21 1.71 3.96 2.53
CA LEU A 21 1.66 4.93 1.44
C LEU A 21 1.13 6.30 1.89
N GLY A 22 0.14 6.33 2.77
CA GLY A 22 -0.42 7.56 3.34
C GLY A 22 0.60 8.34 4.18
N ILE A 23 1.42 7.65 4.99
CA ILE A 23 2.50 8.30 5.74
C ILE A 23 3.55 8.89 4.79
N MET A 24 3.94 8.16 3.75
CA MET A 24 4.90 8.68 2.76
C MET A 24 4.32 9.86 1.98
N GLN A 25 3.02 9.83 1.66
CA GLN A 25 2.30 10.94 1.04
C GLN A 25 2.32 12.19 1.91
N GLY A 26 1.83 12.08 3.15
CA GLY A 26 1.79 13.20 4.09
C GLY A 26 3.18 13.77 4.38
N ALA A 27 4.17 12.90 4.56
CA ALA A 27 5.52 13.35 4.90
C ALA A 27 6.26 14.04 3.74
N TRP A 28 6.02 13.65 2.50
CA TRP A 28 6.86 14.09 1.36
C TRP A 28 6.13 14.96 0.34
N PHE A 29 4.80 14.90 0.27
CA PHE A 29 4.01 15.49 -0.81
C PHE A 29 2.86 16.38 -0.32
N ASP A 30 2.69 16.58 0.99
CA ASP A 30 1.68 17.49 1.54
C ASP A 30 2.13 18.96 1.43
N ILE A 31 1.84 19.57 0.28
CA ILE A 31 2.24 20.94 -0.05
C ILE A 31 1.53 21.98 0.85
N GLU A 32 0.34 21.69 1.38
CA GLU A 32 -0.40 22.63 2.24
C GLU A 32 0.32 22.82 3.58
N GLU A 33 0.84 21.76 4.20
CA GLU A 33 1.61 21.86 5.45
C GLU A 33 2.91 22.68 5.27
N PHE A 34 3.56 22.61 4.11
CA PHE A 34 4.77 23.38 3.82
C PHE A 34 4.50 24.87 3.51
N VAL A 35 3.33 25.19 2.95
CA VAL A 35 2.93 26.58 2.66
C VAL A 35 2.53 27.32 3.93
N GLU A 36 1.82 26.68 4.86
CA GLU A 36 1.37 27.30 6.11
C GLU A 36 2.50 27.62 7.09
N ARG A 37 3.63 26.88 7.04
CA ARG A 37 4.79 27.10 7.93
C ARG A 37 5.65 28.31 7.58
N GLY A 38 5.36 29.05 6.51
CA GLY A 38 6.06 30.29 6.17
C GLY A 38 7.46 30.11 5.57
N ASP A 39 7.96 28.88 5.44
CA ASP A 39 9.18 28.52 4.70
C ASP A 39 8.88 28.34 3.19
N ALA A 40 8.15 29.31 2.62
CA ALA A 40 7.67 29.30 1.23
C ALA A 40 8.78 29.48 0.17
N GLU A 41 10.04 29.14 0.48
CA GLU A 41 11.06 28.88 -0.54
C GLU A 41 10.84 27.48 -1.14
N VAL A 42 9.71 27.33 -1.83
CA VAL A 42 9.47 26.40 -2.95
C VAL A 42 9.97 24.97 -2.67
N TYR A 43 9.45 24.31 -1.63
CA TYR A 43 9.66 22.88 -1.48
C TYR A 43 9.03 22.16 -2.69
N ARG A 44 9.90 21.53 -3.50
CA ARG A 44 9.50 20.66 -4.61
C ARG A 44 9.96 19.25 -4.27
N PRO A 45 9.04 18.26 -4.23
CA PRO A 45 9.44 16.89 -4.02
C PRO A 45 10.51 16.47 -5.04
N THR A 46 11.58 15.87 -4.53
CA THR A 46 12.73 15.48 -5.34
C THR A 46 12.42 14.22 -6.16
N ILE A 47 13.12 14.04 -7.28
CA ILE A 47 13.04 12.81 -8.10
C ILE A 47 13.27 11.53 -7.27
N VAL A 48 14.09 11.62 -6.22
CA VAL A 48 14.39 10.51 -5.32
C VAL A 48 13.18 10.12 -4.48
N GLN A 49 12.38 11.09 -4.01
CA GLN A 49 11.17 10.82 -3.23
C GLN A 49 10.11 10.12 -4.09
N TYR A 50 9.90 10.55 -5.33
CA TYR A 50 9.05 9.85 -6.29
C TYR A 50 9.54 8.42 -6.56
N LEU A 51 10.83 8.24 -6.81
CA LEU A 51 11.41 6.92 -7.06
C LEU A 51 11.20 5.97 -5.87
N LEU A 52 11.50 6.43 -4.65
CA LEU A 52 11.31 5.65 -3.43
C LEU A 52 9.84 5.34 -3.17
N TYR A 53 8.95 6.28 -3.46
CA TYR A 53 7.51 6.07 -3.35
C TYR A 53 7.03 4.95 -4.27
N TYR A 54 7.33 5.04 -5.57
CA TYR A 54 6.90 4.02 -6.53
C TYR A 54 7.57 2.66 -6.29
N LEU A 55 8.84 2.62 -5.89
CA LEU A 55 9.49 1.38 -5.50
C LEU A 55 8.80 0.73 -4.29
N THR A 56 8.40 1.53 -3.31
CA THR A 56 7.63 1.05 -2.16
C THR A 56 6.28 0.51 -2.58
N SER A 57 5.55 1.24 -3.44
CA SER A 57 4.26 0.79 -4.00
C SER A 57 4.38 -0.55 -4.72
N ILE A 58 5.39 -0.71 -5.59
CA ILE A 58 5.64 -1.97 -6.32
C ILE A 58 5.98 -3.09 -5.33
N THR A 59 6.82 -2.81 -4.33
CA THR A 59 7.24 -3.78 -3.32
C THR A 59 6.05 -4.27 -2.51
N LEU A 60 5.18 -3.36 -2.06
CA LEU A 60 3.94 -3.67 -1.34
C LEU A 60 2.99 -4.50 -2.20
N PHE A 61 2.84 -4.16 -3.47
CA PHE A 61 2.04 -4.95 -4.41
C PHE A 61 2.57 -6.38 -4.55
N VAL A 62 3.88 -6.54 -4.78
CA VAL A 62 4.50 -7.87 -4.92
C VAL A 62 4.32 -8.69 -3.64
N PHE A 63 4.50 -8.10 -2.46
CA PHE A 63 4.30 -8.81 -1.20
C PHE A 63 2.83 -9.19 -0.98
N SER A 64 1.88 -8.28 -1.21
CA SER A 64 0.44 -8.58 -1.11
C SER A 64 0.06 -9.70 -2.07
N TRP A 65 0.49 -9.62 -3.33
CA TRP A 65 0.24 -10.64 -4.34
C TRP A 65 0.78 -12.01 -3.91
N LEU A 66 2.02 -12.08 -3.44
CA LEU A 66 2.62 -13.35 -2.98
C LEU A 66 1.89 -13.92 -1.76
N LEU A 67 1.55 -13.06 -0.80
CA LEU A 67 0.84 -13.43 0.42
C LEU A 67 -0.56 -14.01 0.11
N LEU A 68 -1.35 -13.27 -0.66
CA LEU A 68 -2.71 -13.67 -1.03
C LEU A 68 -2.72 -14.88 -1.97
N LYS A 69 -1.75 -14.98 -2.90
CA LYS A 69 -1.57 -16.17 -3.75
C LYS A 69 -1.28 -17.42 -2.93
N TYR A 70 -0.51 -17.30 -1.84
CA TYR A 70 -0.23 -18.41 -0.93
C TYR A 70 -1.50 -18.88 -0.21
N GLU A 71 -2.25 -17.97 0.41
CA GLU A 71 -3.49 -18.32 1.12
C GLU A 71 -4.61 -18.81 0.17
N TYR A 72 -4.67 -18.27 -1.06
CA TYR A 72 -5.57 -18.74 -2.11
C TYR A 72 -5.30 -20.20 -2.48
N LYS A 73 -4.03 -20.58 -2.70
CA LYS A 73 -3.65 -21.95 -3.08
C LYS A 73 -3.89 -22.96 -1.95
N LYS A 74 -3.63 -22.55 -0.71
CA LYS A 74 -3.79 -23.38 0.50
C LYS A 74 -5.26 -23.68 0.81
N THR A 75 -6.14 -22.75 0.48
CA THR A 75 -7.58 -22.85 0.75
C THR A 75 -8.31 -23.72 -0.27
N SER A 76 -9.11 -24.68 0.21
CA SER A 76 -10.05 -25.46 -0.61
C SER A 76 -11.45 -24.83 -0.71
N ASN A 77 -11.81 -23.94 0.23
CA ASN A 77 -13.10 -23.27 0.26
C ASN A 77 -13.19 -22.16 -0.82
N ILE A 78 -14.16 -22.28 -1.74
CA ILE A 78 -14.44 -21.30 -2.79
C ILE A 78 -14.73 -19.91 -2.22
N PHE A 79 -15.47 -19.81 -1.11
CA PHE A 79 -15.79 -18.51 -0.51
C PHE A 79 -14.53 -17.76 -0.07
N CYS A 80 -13.63 -18.44 0.63
CA CYS A 80 -12.36 -17.86 1.06
C CYS A 80 -11.47 -17.47 -0.13
N ARG A 81 -11.48 -18.24 -1.23
CA ARG A 81 -10.77 -17.87 -2.47
C ARG A 81 -11.31 -16.57 -3.08
N ILE A 82 -12.63 -16.39 -3.09
CA ILE A 82 -13.25 -15.13 -3.56
C ILE A 82 -12.84 -13.97 -2.66
N VAL A 83 -12.83 -14.16 -1.33
CA VAL A 83 -12.38 -13.12 -0.39
C VAL A 83 -10.93 -12.72 -0.64
N TYR A 84 -10.00 -13.67 -0.80
CA TYR A 84 -8.59 -13.35 -1.10
C TYR A 84 -8.41 -12.65 -2.45
N ALA A 85 -9.21 -13.02 -3.46
CA ALA A 85 -9.20 -12.31 -4.74
C ALA A 85 -9.74 -10.87 -4.59
N ALA A 86 -10.81 -10.68 -3.82
CA ALA A 86 -11.37 -9.35 -3.54
C ALA A 86 -10.39 -8.47 -2.74
N LEU A 87 -9.70 -9.04 -1.74
CA LEU A 87 -8.64 -8.35 -0.99
C LEU A 87 -7.51 -7.90 -1.90
N LEU A 88 -7.11 -8.73 -2.86
CA LEU A 88 -6.07 -8.36 -3.81
C LEU A 88 -6.52 -7.20 -4.72
N VAL A 89 -7.76 -7.23 -5.20
CA VAL A 89 -8.33 -6.13 -6.00
C VAL A 89 -8.38 -4.85 -5.18
N LEU A 90 -8.74 -4.94 -3.89
CA LEU A 90 -8.74 -3.82 -2.97
C LEU A 90 -7.32 -3.26 -2.78
N ASP A 91 -6.33 -4.11 -2.55
CA ASP A 91 -4.92 -3.71 -2.39
C ASP A 91 -4.41 -2.99 -3.65
N ILE A 92 -4.71 -3.53 -4.84
CA ILE A 92 -4.42 -2.87 -6.13
C ILE A 92 -5.10 -1.50 -6.20
N GLY A 93 -6.39 -1.44 -5.85
CA GLY A 93 -7.16 -0.20 -5.85
C GLY A 93 -6.54 0.87 -4.95
N ILE A 94 -6.16 0.51 -3.73
CA ILE A 94 -5.50 1.43 -2.78
C ILE A 94 -4.17 1.91 -3.34
N ILE A 95 -3.33 1.02 -3.85
CA ILE A 95 -2.02 1.39 -4.40
C ILE A 95 -2.18 2.35 -5.59
N LEU A 96 -3.15 2.09 -6.46
CA LEU A 96 -3.43 2.96 -7.61
C LEU A 96 -3.94 4.32 -7.17
N VAL A 97 -4.92 4.37 -6.27
CA VAL A 97 -5.45 5.64 -5.73
C VAL A 97 -4.31 6.45 -5.11
N CYS A 98 -3.53 5.84 -4.22
CA CYS A 98 -2.38 6.52 -3.61
C CYS A 98 -1.34 6.96 -4.67
N SER A 99 -1.07 6.16 -5.69
CA SER A 99 -0.10 6.51 -6.73
C SER A 99 -0.55 7.64 -7.65
N PHE A 100 -1.86 7.81 -7.86
CA PHE A 100 -2.43 8.88 -8.68
C PHE A 100 -2.79 10.15 -7.90
N SER A 101 -2.74 10.10 -6.56
CA SER A 101 -3.02 11.24 -5.68
C SER A 101 -1.79 12.08 -5.33
N ILE A 102 -0.63 11.81 -5.95
CA ILE A 102 0.62 12.58 -5.81
C ILE A 102 0.89 13.32 -7.12
#